data_AF-A0A842QPU4-F1
#
_entry.id   AF-A0A842QPU4-F1
#
_cell.length_a   1.000
_cell.length_b   1.000
_cell.length_c   1.000
_cell.angle_alpha   90.00
_cell.angle_beta   90.00
_cell.angle_gamma   90.00
#
_symmetry.space_group_name_H-M   'P 1'
#
loop_
_entity.id
_entity.type
_entity.pdbx_description
1 polymer ?
#
loop_
_entity_poly.entity_id
_entity_poly.type
_entity_poly.pdbx_seq_one_letter_code
_entity_poly.pdbx_strand_id
1 'polypeptide(L)'
;MRKIILVMAILIVLLIGCETIDKVLGKEKKQEFAEEEPEEPLEEVKEEPELVLPEPVLSNENNTRIEEVKVEPACVSGEHAAEVYWKIRTVPNMIIFQVRETGQDYKTIYKQHGVYEKRIYFSVCDSCQEGEFSLLPDKRYLFRVGFNFTQPYKIVEYSNEHLIDTSNSSEIMKKECRKEKIILTGW
;
A
#
# COMPACT_ATOMS: atom_id res chain seq x y z
N MET A 1 8.69 41.39 23.35
CA MET A 1 8.99 40.77 24.66
C MET A 1 9.11 39.27 24.49
N ARG A 2 10.34 38.77 24.61
CA ARG A 2 10.76 37.48 25.19
C ARG A 2 9.95 36.21 24.86
N LYS A 3 10.42 35.42 23.89
CA LYS A 3 10.74 33.97 24.02
C LYS A 3 11.46 33.50 22.76
N ILE A 4 12.74 33.85 22.71
CA ILE A 4 13.78 33.22 21.90
C ILE A 4 14.41 32.15 22.83
N ILE A 5 15.07 31.14 22.25
CA ILE A 5 16.15 30.34 22.87
C ILE A 5 15.68 29.21 23.79
N LEU A 6 15.44 27.97 23.29
CA LEU A 6 15.80 26.75 24.05
C LEU A 6 15.69 25.39 23.30
N VAL A 7 15.98 25.26 21.99
CA VAL A 7 16.06 23.89 21.41
C VAL A 7 17.14 23.74 20.34
N MET A 8 18.27 24.44 20.50
CA MET A 8 19.44 24.31 19.59
C MET A 8 20.74 23.91 20.31
N ALA A 9 20.66 23.37 21.53
CA ALA A 9 21.85 23.10 22.35
C ALA A 9 22.07 21.63 22.74
N ILE A 10 21.36 20.68 22.14
CA ILE A 10 21.51 19.25 22.48
C ILE A 10 21.49 18.43 21.18
N LEU A 11 22.60 18.47 20.42
CA LEU A 11 23.24 17.29 19.80
C LEU A 11 24.52 17.68 19.02
N ILE A 12 25.32 18.61 19.55
CA ILE A 12 26.70 18.89 19.08
C ILE A 12 27.69 18.11 19.95
N VAL A 13 27.46 16.80 20.17
CA VAL A 13 28.30 15.94 21.03
C VAL A 13 28.73 14.62 20.37
N LEU A 14 28.54 14.46 19.05
CA LEU A 14 29.05 13.30 18.30
C LEU A 14 29.99 13.73 17.15
N LEU A 15 30.84 14.73 17.40
CA LEU A 15 31.86 15.20 16.46
C LEU A 15 33.27 15.26 17.09
N ILE A 16 33.56 14.43 18.09
CA ILE A 16 34.92 14.37 18.66
C ILE A 16 35.33 12.92 18.89
N GLY A 17 36.33 12.49 18.12
CA GLY A 17 37.32 11.53 18.58
C GLY A 17 37.14 10.11 18.09
N CYS A 18 37.80 9.77 16.98
CA CYS A 18 38.84 8.74 17.10
C CYS A 18 39.90 8.96 16.03
N GLU A 19 41.05 9.44 16.50
CA GLU A 19 42.29 9.58 15.77
C GLU A 19 42.88 8.21 15.38
N THR A 20 43.46 8.19 14.18
CA THR A 20 44.62 7.44 13.74
C THR A 20 45.24 6.42 14.71
N ILE A 21 45.23 5.14 14.30
CA ILE A 21 46.30 4.20 14.63
C ILE A 21 46.86 3.67 13.31
N ASP A 22 47.98 4.26 12.91
CA ASP A 22 48.84 3.84 11.83
C ASP A 22 49.90 2.88 12.38
N LYS A 23 50.13 1.76 11.66
CA LYS A 23 51.37 0.98 11.57
C LYS A 23 52.00 0.40 12.84
N VAL A 24 51.86 -0.92 13.04
CA VAL A 24 52.93 -1.76 13.62
C VAL A 24 52.87 -3.19 13.05
N LEU A 25 53.94 -3.56 12.34
CA LEU A 25 54.53 -4.87 12.08
C LEU A 25 53.71 -6.08 11.61
N GLY A 26 54.29 -6.78 10.62
CA GLY A 26 54.27 -8.25 10.59
C GLY A 26 54.11 -8.86 9.20
N LYS A 27 55.17 -8.89 8.40
CA LYS A 27 55.28 -9.85 7.28
C LYS A 27 55.58 -11.22 7.87
N GLU A 28 54.54 -11.96 8.25
CA GLU A 28 54.65 -13.40 8.46
C GLU A 28 54.36 -14.10 7.13
N LYS A 29 55.29 -14.98 6.73
CA LYS A 29 55.07 -15.95 5.65
C LYS A 29 53.97 -16.89 6.12
N LYS A 30 52.74 -16.69 5.66
CA LYS A 30 51.68 -17.69 5.77
C LYS A 30 52.06 -18.89 4.93
N GLN A 31 52.28 -19.97 5.65
CA GLN A 31 52.38 -21.32 5.15
C GLN A 31 51.05 -21.66 4.48
N GLU A 32 51.10 -21.98 3.20
CA GLU A 32 49.96 -22.40 2.38
C GLU A 32 49.57 -23.81 2.84
N PHE A 33 48.76 -23.86 3.90
CA PHE A 33 48.02 -25.05 4.27
C PHE A 33 46.80 -25.07 3.37
N ALA A 34 46.58 -26.19 2.67
CA ALA A 34 45.31 -26.45 2.00
C ALA A 34 44.24 -26.53 3.10
N GLU A 35 43.62 -25.39 3.35
CA GLU A 35 42.47 -25.23 4.21
C GLU A 35 41.31 -25.90 3.47
N GLU A 36 41.01 -27.12 3.89
CA GLU A 36 39.81 -27.84 3.47
C GLU A 36 38.64 -26.95 3.86
N GLU A 37 38.00 -26.33 2.85
CA GLU A 37 36.89 -25.41 3.06
C GLU A 37 35.84 -26.14 3.91
N PRO A 38 35.53 -25.67 5.13
CA PRO A 38 34.47 -26.27 5.92
C PRO A 38 33.19 -26.15 5.09
N GLU A 39 32.64 -27.29 4.69
CA GLU A 39 31.36 -27.34 4.01
C GLU A 39 30.35 -26.58 4.88
N GLU A 40 29.95 -25.39 4.42
CA GLU A 40 28.96 -24.59 5.11
C GLU A 40 27.72 -25.47 5.27
N PRO A 41 27.18 -25.61 6.50
CA PRO A 41 25.97 -26.36 6.71
C PRO A 41 24.89 -25.74 5.82
N LEU A 42 24.43 -26.51 4.83
CA LEU A 42 23.37 -26.12 3.90
C LEU A 42 22.22 -25.55 4.73
N GLU A 43 22.06 -24.22 4.69
CA GLU A 43 20.94 -23.55 5.34
C GLU A 43 19.67 -24.16 4.75
N GLU A 44 18.90 -24.79 5.62
CA GLU A 44 17.60 -25.36 5.29
C GLU A 44 16.73 -24.21 4.76
N VAL A 45 16.56 -24.16 3.44
CA VAL A 45 15.75 -23.15 2.77
C VAL A 45 14.32 -23.30 3.28
N LYS A 46 13.95 -22.48 4.27
CA LYS A 46 12.56 -22.33 4.68
C LYS A 46 11.81 -21.77 3.48
N GLU A 47 11.07 -22.63 2.80
CA GLU A 47 10.11 -22.20 1.78
C GLU A 47 9.13 -21.23 2.43
N GLU A 48 9.19 -19.98 1.99
CA GLU A 48 8.28 -18.94 2.42
C GLU A 48 6.86 -19.38 2.03
N PRO A 49 5.90 -19.39 2.98
CA PRO A 49 4.58 -19.96 2.72
C PRO A 49 3.94 -19.23 1.54
N GLU A 50 3.64 -19.99 0.49
CA GLU A 50 3.04 -19.46 -0.73
C GLU A 50 1.69 -18.80 -0.38
N LEU A 51 1.61 -17.49 -0.61
CA LEU A 51 0.43 -16.68 -0.32
C LEU A 51 -0.72 -17.07 -1.25
N VAL A 52 -1.54 -18.04 -0.82
CA VAL A 52 -2.73 -18.50 -1.57
C VAL A 52 -3.70 -17.34 -1.73
N LEU A 53 -3.97 -16.98 -2.97
CA LEU A 53 -4.93 -15.95 -3.34
C LEU A 53 -6.36 -16.48 -3.19
N PRO A 54 -7.25 -15.83 -2.44
CA PRO A 54 -8.65 -16.20 -2.44
C PRO A 54 -9.26 -15.85 -3.80
N GLU A 55 -10.02 -16.78 -4.38
CA GLU A 55 -10.70 -16.55 -5.65
C GLU A 55 -11.79 -15.47 -5.49
N PRO A 56 -11.81 -14.43 -6.35
CA PRO A 56 -12.83 -13.39 -6.27
C PRO A 56 -14.24 -13.94 -6.54
N VAL A 57 -15.18 -13.60 -5.66
CA VAL A 57 -16.60 -13.90 -5.89
C VAL A 57 -17.19 -12.87 -6.86
N LEU A 58 -17.71 -13.35 -7.99
CA LEU A 58 -18.45 -12.53 -8.96
C LEU A 58 -19.92 -12.45 -8.53
N SER A 59 -20.23 -11.50 -7.64
CA SER A 59 -21.58 -11.30 -7.07
C SER A 59 -22.45 -10.29 -7.81
N ASN A 60 -22.04 -9.78 -8.98
CA ASN A 60 -22.89 -8.97 -9.84
C ASN A 60 -23.96 -9.89 -10.45
N GLU A 61 -24.95 -10.23 -9.64
CA GLU A 61 -26.08 -11.04 -10.02
C GLU A 61 -26.87 -10.33 -11.14
N ASN A 62 -27.43 -11.13 -12.04
CA ASN A 62 -28.35 -10.61 -13.05
C ASN A 62 -29.50 -9.88 -12.31
N ASN A 63 -29.77 -8.62 -12.67
CA ASN A 63 -30.73 -7.70 -12.03
C ASN A 63 -30.25 -6.81 -10.86
N THR A 64 -28.95 -6.63 -10.64
CA THR A 64 -28.50 -5.53 -9.76
C THR A 64 -28.68 -4.14 -10.40
N ARG A 65 -28.64 -3.10 -9.58
CA ARG A 65 -28.58 -1.69 -10.02
C ARG A 65 -27.15 -1.25 -10.35
N ILE A 66 -26.19 -2.14 -10.14
CA ILE A 66 -24.77 -1.92 -10.40
C ILE A 66 -24.53 -2.14 -11.89
N GLU A 67 -24.13 -1.09 -12.59
CA GLU A 67 -23.75 -1.23 -13.99
C GLU A 67 -22.30 -1.65 -14.11
N GLU A 68 -21.43 -0.99 -13.33
CA GLU A 68 -20.00 -1.15 -13.45
C GLU A 68 -19.29 -0.80 -12.14
N VAL A 69 -18.32 -1.60 -11.78
CA VAL A 69 -17.28 -1.27 -10.79
C VAL A 69 -15.95 -1.70 -11.37
N LYS A 70 -14.99 -0.77 -11.37
CA LYS A 70 -13.64 -0.97 -11.87
C LYS A 70 -12.63 -0.52 -10.83
N VAL A 71 -11.55 -1.27 -10.72
CA VAL A 71 -10.38 -0.94 -9.92
C VAL A 71 -9.18 -1.04 -10.84
N GLU A 72 -8.49 0.07 -11.07
CA GLU A 72 -7.40 0.16 -12.05
C GLU A 72 -6.17 0.83 -11.44
N PRO A 73 -4.94 0.35 -11.72
CA PRO A 73 -3.71 1.01 -11.27
C PRO A 73 -3.63 2.49 -11.66
N ALA A 74 -3.35 3.36 -10.69
CA ALA A 74 -3.30 4.81 -10.84
C ALA A 74 -2.13 5.42 -10.04
N CYS A 75 -1.97 6.74 -10.13
CA CYS A 75 -1.06 7.50 -9.29
C CYS A 75 -1.81 8.68 -8.69
N VAL A 76 -1.57 8.97 -7.42
CA VAL A 76 -2.15 10.13 -6.74
C VAL A 76 -1.04 10.88 -6.04
N SER A 77 -0.85 12.16 -6.41
CA SER A 77 0.21 13.01 -5.88
C SER A 77 1.61 12.37 -5.93
N GLY A 78 1.88 11.58 -6.98
CA GLY A 78 3.15 10.87 -7.19
C GLY A 78 3.36 9.61 -6.37
N GLU A 79 2.37 9.16 -5.61
CA GLU A 79 2.37 7.88 -4.89
C GLU A 79 1.62 6.80 -5.68
N HIS A 80 2.00 5.53 -5.48
CA HIS A 80 1.31 4.37 -6.06
C HIS A 80 -0.11 4.26 -5.51
N ALA A 81 -1.07 4.07 -6.41
CA ALA A 81 -2.48 4.10 -6.06
C ALA A 81 -3.29 3.18 -6.97
N ALA A 82 -4.57 3.05 -6.66
CA ALA A 82 -5.54 2.62 -7.64
C ALA A 82 -6.75 3.55 -7.68
N GLU A 83 -7.32 3.68 -8.86
CA GLU A 83 -8.57 4.36 -9.08
C GLU A 83 -9.72 3.37 -8.90
N VAL A 84 -10.75 3.77 -8.17
CA VAL A 84 -12.01 3.05 -8.10
C VAL A 84 -13.07 3.87 -8.83
N TYR A 85 -13.60 3.32 -9.90
CA TYR A 85 -14.73 3.86 -10.63
C TYR A 85 -15.96 3.00 -10.40
N TRP A 86 -17.11 3.64 -10.24
CA TRP A 86 -18.39 2.94 -10.27
C TRP A 86 -19.43 3.72 -11.06
N LYS A 87 -20.43 2.97 -11.54
CA LYS A 87 -21.63 3.48 -12.19
C LYS A 87 -22.82 2.62 -11.80
N ILE A 88 -23.92 3.28 -11.41
CA ILE A 88 -25.14 2.62 -10.94
C ILE A 88 -26.39 3.29 -11.51
N ARG A 89 -27.49 2.55 -11.56
CA ARG A 89 -28.78 2.99 -12.13
C ARG A 89 -29.62 3.85 -11.18
N THR A 90 -29.30 3.84 -9.89
CA THR A 90 -30.06 4.53 -8.86
C THR A 90 -29.11 4.98 -7.76
N VAL A 91 -29.32 6.17 -7.19
CA VAL A 91 -28.48 6.67 -6.09
C VAL A 91 -28.82 5.93 -4.79
N PRO A 92 -27.86 5.28 -4.13
CA PRO A 92 -28.05 4.66 -2.83
C PRO A 92 -28.05 5.74 -1.74
N ASN A 93 -28.43 5.39 -0.52
CA ASN A 93 -28.24 6.27 0.62
C ASN A 93 -26.74 6.39 1.00
N MET A 94 -26.00 5.30 0.86
CA MET A 94 -24.60 5.18 1.25
C MET A 94 -23.85 4.23 0.32
N ILE A 95 -22.60 4.55 0.03
CA ILE A 95 -21.63 3.67 -0.64
C ILE A 95 -20.59 3.27 0.39
N ILE A 96 -20.29 1.98 0.48
CA ILE A 96 -19.46 1.37 1.51
C ILE A 96 -18.33 0.59 0.83
N PHE A 97 -17.10 0.96 1.11
CA PHE A 97 -15.90 0.32 0.57
C PHE A 97 -15.41 -0.68 1.61
N GLN A 98 -15.26 -1.94 1.21
CA GLN A 98 -14.84 -3.00 2.10
C GLN A 98 -13.64 -3.76 1.53
N VAL A 99 -12.75 -4.16 2.42
CA VAL A 99 -11.64 -5.07 2.10
C VAL A 99 -11.63 -6.24 3.06
N ARG A 100 -11.09 -7.35 2.59
CA ARG A 100 -10.82 -8.56 3.37
C ARG A 100 -9.42 -9.07 3.04
N GLU A 101 -8.61 -9.30 4.05
CA GLU A 101 -7.38 -10.09 3.94
C GLU A 101 -7.70 -11.59 3.98
N THR A 102 -6.79 -12.43 3.49
CA THR A 102 -6.95 -13.90 3.54
C THR A 102 -7.23 -14.38 4.97
N GLY A 103 -8.32 -15.12 5.15
CA GLY A 103 -8.73 -15.67 6.44
C GLY A 103 -9.39 -14.68 7.42
N GLN A 104 -9.62 -13.42 7.02
CA GLN A 104 -10.30 -12.43 7.86
C GLN A 104 -11.73 -12.14 7.36
N ASP A 105 -12.53 -11.43 8.16
CA ASP A 105 -13.82 -10.89 7.73
C ASP A 105 -13.66 -9.55 6.99
N TYR A 106 -14.69 -9.18 6.22
CA TYR A 106 -14.75 -7.87 5.57
C TYR A 106 -14.76 -6.73 6.58
N LYS A 107 -13.84 -5.78 6.39
CA LYS A 107 -13.76 -4.54 7.16
C LYS A 107 -14.14 -3.37 6.27
N THR A 108 -14.95 -2.45 6.80
CA THR A 108 -15.23 -1.19 6.11
C THR A 108 -14.06 -0.23 6.26
N ILE A 109 -13.54 0.23 5.14
CA ILE A 109 -12.39 1.17 5.09
C ILE A 109 -12.80 2.58 4.71
N TYR A 110 -13.89 2.73 3.97
CA TYR A 110 -14.38 4.04 3.56
C TYR A 110 -15.89 4.03 3.35
N LYS A 111 -16.54 5.18 3.58
CA LYS A 111 -17.97 5.39 3.36
C LYS A 111 -18.20 6.77 2.79
N GLN A 112 -19.16 6.89 1.89
CA GLN A 112 -19.61 8.19 1.40
C GLN A 112 -21.10 8.17 1.05
N HIS A 113 -21.70 9.35 0.98
CA HIS A 113 -23.06 9.51 0.46
C HIS A 113 -23.18 9.00 -0.97
N GLY A 114 -24.36 8.50 -1.32
CA GLY A 114 -24.61 7.96 -2.64
C GLY A 114 -24.49 8.99 -3.75
N VAL A 115 -23.88 8.57 -4.85
CA VAL A 115 -23.78 9.28 -6.12
C VAL A 115 -23.93 8.27 -7.26
N TYR A 116 -24.46 8.70 -8.41
CA TYR A 116 -24.69 7.83 -9.58
C TYR A 116 -23.41 7.27 -10.18
N GLU A 117 -22.38 8.09 -10.26
CA GLU A 117 -21.07 7.72 -10.76
C GLU A 117 -20.03 8.63 -10.13
N LYS A 118 -18.83 8.09 -9.91
CA LYS A 118 -17.68 8.86 -9.43
C LYS A 118 -16.42 8.02 -9.59
N ARG A 119 -15.29 8.73 -9.66
CA ARG A 119 -13.94 8.18 -9.53
C ARG A 119 -13.37 8.65 -8.19
N ILE A 120 -12.77 7.73 -7.46
CA ILE A 120 -11.97 8.02 -6.26
C ILE A 120 -10.64 7.29 -6.36
N TYR A 121 -9.70 7.66 -5.51
CA TYR A 121 -8.38 7.06 -5.46
C TYR A 121 -8.08 6.52 -4.07
N PHE A 122 -7.36 5.42 -4.00
CA PHE A 122 -6.71 5.03 -2.75
C PHE A 122 -5.22 4.86 -2.98
N SER A 123 -4.44 5.19 -1.98
CA SER A 123 -2.99 5.06 -1.98
C SER A 123 -2.55 3.74 -1.35
N VAL A 124 -1.37 3.24 -1.76
CA VAL A 124 -0.72 2.08 -1.15
C VAL A 124 0.47 2.57 -0.32
N CYS A 125 0.29 2.64 0.99
CA CYS A 125 1.25 3.24 1.92
C CYS A 125 0.86 2.96 3.38
N ASP A 126 1.83 3.05 4.30
CA ASP A 126 1.57 2.87 5.74
C ASP A 126 0.88 4.07 6.40
N SER A 127 1.22 5.30 5.97
CA SER A 127 0.83 6.53 6.68
C SER A 127 0.79 7.77 5.79
N CYS A 128 0.34 7.60 4.55
CA CYS A 128 0.14 8.69 3.61
C CYS A 128 -1.33 9.19 3.64
N GLN A 129 -1.56 10.44 3.23
CA GLN A 129 -2.87 11.12 3.27
C GLN A 129 -3.44 11.36 1.88
N GLU A 130 -2.83 10.78 0.86
CA GLU A 130 -3.20 10.95 -0.53
C GLU A 130 -4.35 10.01 -0.89
N GLY A 131 -5.39 10.54 -1.53
CA GLY A 131 -6.61 9.81 -1.87
C GLY A 131 -7.66 9.82 -0.76
N GLU A 132 -8.71 9.01 -0.94
CA GLU A 132 -9.83 8.91 -0.01
C GLU A 132 -9.57 7.95 1.15
N PHE A 133 -8.71 6.95 0.94
CA PHE A 133 -8.24 6.00 1.94
C PHE A 133 -6.90 5.40 1.50
N SER A 134 -6.24 4.66 2.39
CA SER A 134 -5.00 3.94 2.09
C SER A 134 -5.11 2.45 2.42
N LEU A 135 -4.30 1.66 1.73
CA LEU A 135 -4.06 0.24 2.02
C LEU A 135 -2.58 0.03 2.35
N LEU A 136 -2.28 -0.90 3.25
CA LEU A 136 -0.90 -1.22 3.60
C LEU A 136 -0.19 -1.91 2.43
N PRO A 137 1.10 -1.61 2.19
CA PRO A 137 1.93 -2.27 1.19
C PRO A 137 2.18 -3.73 1.55
N ASP A 138 2.60 -4.52 0.56
CA ASP A 138 2.96 -5.94 0.71
C ASP A 138 1.85 -6.83 1.28
N LYS A 139 0.61 -6.52 0.87
CA LYS A 139 -0.60 -7.23 1.23
C LYS A 139 -1.44 -7.57 0.01
N ARG A 140 -2.37 -8.50 0.20
CA ARG A 140 -3.38 -8.88 -0.81
C ARG A 140 -4.76 -8.76 -0.17
N TYR A 141 -5.65 -8.05 -0.87
CA TYR A 141 -7.00 -7.78 -0.40
C TYR A 141 -8.02 -8.23 -1.42
N LEU A 142 -9.14 -8.79 -0.96
CA LEU A 142 -10.37 -8.82 -1.72
C LEU A 142 -11.16 -7.55 -1.41
N PHE A 143 -11.36 -6.73 -2.42
CA PHE A 143 -12.06 -5.48 -2.35
C PHE A 143 -13.46 -5.60 -2.97
N ARG A 144 -14.45 -4.94 -2.37
CA ARG A 144 -15.78 -4.80 -2.95
C ARG A 144 -16.43 -3.49 -2.52
N VAL A 145 -17.41 -3.07 -3.31
CA VAL A 145 -18.22 -1.88 -3.04
C VAL A 145 -19.65 -2.31 -2.73
N GLY A 146 -20.16 -1.91 -1.57
CA GLY A 146 -21.54 -2.08 -1.15
C GLY A 146 -22.35 -0.81 -1.41
N PHE A 147 -23.52 -0.94 -2.03
CA PHE A 147 -24.46 0.13 -2.32
C PHE A 147 -25.72 -0.07 -1.47
N ASN A 148 -25.92 0.79 -0.49
CA ASN A 148 -27.02 0.66 0.47
C ASN A 148 -28.24 1.47 0.04
N PHE A 149 -29.30 0.78 -0.37
CA PHE A 149 -30.58 1.33 -0.83
C PHE A 149 -31.67 1.26 0.26
N THR A 150 -31.33 1.58 1.51
CA THR A 150 -32.22 1.34 2.66
C THR A 150 -33.56 2.07 2.55
N GLN A 151 -33.64 3.16 1.79
CA GLN A 151 -34.90 3.82 1.45
C GLN A 151 -34.96 4.12 -0.05
N PRO A 152 -35.95 3.61 -0.80
CA PRO A 152 -37.13 2.82 -0.36
C PRO A 152 -36.95 1.29 -0.31
N TYR A 153 -35.83 0.74 -0.79
CA TYR A 153 -35.75 -0.68 -1.15
C TYR A 153 -35.30 -1.63 -0.03
N LYS A 154 -34.71 -1.11 1.06
CA LYS A 154 -34.21 -1.92 2.21
C LYS A 154 -33.22 -3.02 1.83
N ILE A 155 -32.42 -2.80 0.78
CA ILE A 155 -31.44 -3.77 0.28
C ILE A 155 -30.04 -3.15 0.27
N VAL A 156 -29.02 -3.99 0.43
CA VAL A 156 -27.62 -3.66 0.13
C VAL A 156 -27.18 -4.57 -1.00
N GLU A 157 -26.74 -3.98 -2.09
CA GLU A 157 -26.16 -4.71 -3.23
C GLU A 157 -24.64 -4.59 -3.16
N TYR A 158 -23.91 -5.65 -3.52
CA TYR A 158 -22.46 -5.65 -3.53
C TYR A 158 -21.94 -5.87 -4.94
N SER A 159 -20.89 -5.13 -5.30
CA SER A 159 -20.14 -5.38 -6.52
C SER A 159 -19.44 -6.73 -6.47
N ASN A 160 -19.03 -7.22 -7.63
CA ASN A 160 -17.98 -8.23 -7.77
C ASN A 160 -16.79 -7.90 -6.86
N GLU A 161 -16.13 -8.95 -6.38
CA GLU A 161 -14.88 -8.82 -5.67
C GLU A 161 -13.74 -8.53 -6.67
N HIS A 162 -12.83 -7.65 -6.27
CA HIS A 162 -11.63 -7.30 -7.01
C HIS A 162 -10.41 -7.68 -6.16
N LEU A 163 -9.49 -8.44 -6.74
CA LEU A 163 -8.21 -8.71 -6.09
C LEU A 163 -7.33 -7.46 -6.20
N ILE A 164 -6.89 -6.94 -5.06
CA ILE A 164 -5.89 -5.87 -4.98
C ILE A 164 -4.61 -6.48 -4.41
N ASP A 165 -3.60 -6.63 -5.27
CA ASP A 165 -2.24 -6.97 -4.86
C ASP A 165 -1.44 -5.68 -4.67
N THR A 166 -0.90 -5.49 -3.47
CA THR A 166 -0.07 -4.33 -3.09
C THR A 166 1.40 -4.70 -2.88
N SER A 167 1.81 -5.92 -3.27
CA SER A 167 3.21 -6.33 -3.27
C SER A 167 4.01 -5.56 -4.33
N ASN A 168 5.33 -5.50 -4.15
CA ASN A 168 6.24 -4.84 -5.10
C ASN A 168 6.18 -5.40 -6.53
N SER A 169 5.64 -6.61 -6.70
CA SER A 169 5.49 -7.29 -7.98
C SER A 169 4.15 -6.99 -8.69
N SER A 170 3.21 -6.34 -8.00
CA SER A 170 1.87 -6.04 -8.52
C SER A 170 1.85 -4.99 -9.62
N GLU A 171 0.76 -4.94 -10.38
CA GLU A 171 0.56 -3.91 -11.41
C GLU A 171 0.44 -2.50 -10.82
N ILE A 172 -0.11 -2.38 -9.61
CA ILE A 172 -0.21 -1.10 -8.88
C ILE A 172 1.19 -0.56 -8.58
N MET A 173 2.05 -1.40 -8.01
CA MET A 173 3.40 -1.00 -7.60
C MET A 173 4.39 -0.87 -8.78
N LYS A 174 4.09 -1.48 -9.93
CA LYS A 174 4.89 -1.34 -11.15
C LYS A 174 4.61 -0.05 -11.92
N LYS A 175 3.52 0.66 -11.62
CA LYS A 175 3.15 1.88 -12.33
C LYS A 175 4.08 3.02 -11.93
N GLU A 176 4.81 3.61 -12.88
CA GLU A 176 5.65 4.77 -12.60
C GLU A 176 4.83 5.98 -12.15
N CYS A 177 4.97 6.36 -10.88
CA CYS A 177 4.34 7.55 -10.33
C CYS A 177 5.34 8.70 -10.20
N ARG A 178 5.01 9.86 -10.76
CA ARG A 178 5.84 11.06 -10.73
C ARG A 178 5.08 12.19 -10.06
N LYS A 179 5.69 12.88 -9.09
CA LYS A 179 5.16 14.14 -8.57
C LYS A 179 5.26 15.18 -9.67
N GLU A 180 4.12 15.62 -10.20
CA GLU A 180 4.10 16.79 -11.06
C GLU A 180 4.63 17.97 -10.24
N LYS A 181 5.81 18.47 -10.60
CA LYS A 181 6.28 19.74 -10.06
C LYS A 181 5.37 20.82 -10.64
N ILE A 182 4.37 21.24 -9.86
CA ILE A 182 3.65 22.47 -10.16
C ILE A 182 4.68 23.60 -10.03
N ILE A 183 5.23 24.03 -11.17
CA ILE A 183 6.01 25.26 -11.22
C ILE A 183 4.98 26.37 -11.07
N LEU A 184 4.84 26.88 -9.86
CA LEU A 184 4.12 28.13 -9.61
C LEU A 184 4.92 29.26 -10.29
N THR A 185 4.71 29.45 -11.59
CA THR A 185 5.10 30.69 -12.24
C THR A 185 4.26 31.78 -11.60
N GLY A 186 4.90 32.62 -10.78
CA GLY A 186 4.26 33.67 -10.00
C GLY A 186 3.36 34.55 -10.86
N TRP A 187 2.14 34.77 -10.37
CA TRP A 187 1.24 35.80 -10.86
C TRP A 187 1.54 37.12 -10.14
#